data_AF-A0AAJ0DQR7-F1
#
_entry.id   AF-A0AAJ0DQR7-F1
#
_cell.length_a   1.000
_cell.length_b   1.000
_cell.length_c   1.000
_cell.angle_alpha   90.00
_cell.angle_beta   90.00
_cell.angle_gamma   90.00
#
_symmetry.space_group_name_H-M   'P 1'
#
loop_
_entity.id
_entity.type
_entity.pdbx_description
1 polymer ?
#
loop_
_entity_poly.entity_id
_entity_poly.type
_entity_poly.pdbx_seq_one_letter_code
_entity_poly.pdbx_strand_id
1 'polypeptide(L)'
;MSVAEKARFYLERSVPQLREWEEKEIFTKDEIRTIVQKRSDYEHRILAPRSNPDDFTAYAKWEQSLESLRQKRCKRMKIGHVTSQHTTQSRVLAIFDRAVSRHPGRKDLWLEYLKYTADVKATKRWRRTMASALRMMPTDADLWIFAGRLSASNGGMGGARGYFMRGCRFCTSEGTLWIEYARCEMEWLAKMQAKKGGGKKKAEQENPLAGEKMDDDDEIKLIDEDDEEDEDEDVLSLPVPGKEKKKAIDEEESKALKHNPALDGAIPMAIFDISRKQPFYNPEVAERFFDMFASFAKVSSASKILQHVVDVMREQDAAHPATWNCYIRLPLVGVSPDTPEFPLGLREVLSRLGKGLDETSDKAALESKSLVWIELVLLFKGLDEGIRTVLEHTKDQLQS
;
A
#
# COMPACT_ATOMS: atom_id res chain seq x y z
N MET A 1 14.15 -34.00 -19.17
CA MET A 1 13.67 -34.63 -17.92
C MET A 1 12.16 -34.69 -17.95
N SER A 2 11.59 -35.90 -17.93
CA SER A 2 10.15 -36.13 -17.96
C SER A 2 9.46 -35.59 -16.70
N VAL A 3 8.14 -35.36 -16.75
CA VAL A 3 7.35 -34.92 -15.57
C VAL A 3 7.50 -35.92 -14.42
N ALA A 4 7.53 -37.22 -14.73
CA ALA A 4 7.70 -38.29 -13.76
C ALA A 4 9.09 -38.27 -13.09
N GLU A 5 10.16 -38.01 -13.84
CA GLU A 5 11.51 -37.85 -13.29
C GLU A 5 11.61 -36.65 -12.34
N LYS A 6 11.02 -35.51 -12.74
CA LYS A 6 10.99 -34.30 -11.89
C LYS A 6 10.19 -34.53 -10.62
N ALA A 7 9.01 -35.16 -10.72
CA ALA A 7 8.18 -35.47 -9.56
C ALA A 7 8.91 -36.42 -8.60
N ARG A 8 9.57 -37.46 -9.14
CA ARG A 8 10.39 -38.39 -8.36
C ARG A 8 11.50 -37.67 -7.59
N PHE A 9 12.20 -36.73 -8.23
CA PHE A 9 13.23 -35.93 -7.58
C PHE A 9 12.69 -35.13 -6.37
N TYR A 10 11.54 -34.48 -6.50
CA TYR A 10 10.94 -33.74 -5.36
C TYR A 10 10.44 -34.68 -4.25
N LEU A 11 9.91 -35.85 -4.60
CA LEU A 11 9.48 -36.86 -3.64
C LEU A 11 10.67 -37.43 -2.84
N GLU A 12 11.79 -37.73 -3.50
CA GLU A 12 13.01 -38.23 -2.86
C GLU A 12 13.56 -37.24 -1.82
N ARG A 13 13.50 -35.93 -2.08
CA ARG A 13 13.87 -34.88 -1.09
C ARG A 13 12.99 -34.86 0.15
N SER A 14 11.78 -35.44 0.10
CA SER A 14 10.87 -35.51 1.24
C SER A 14 11.07 -36.76 2.11
N VAL A 15 11.82 -37.76 1.62
CA VAL A 15 12.00 -39.06 2.29
C VAL A 15 12.66 -38.93 3.67
N PRO A 16 13.74 -38.15 3.88
CA PRO A 16 14.37 -38.05 5.21
C PRO A 16 13.41 -37.52 6.27
N GLN A 17 12.58 -36.52 5.91
CA GLN A 17 11.55 -35.98 6.80
C GLN A 17 10.49 -37.03 7.15
N LEU A 18 10.05 -37.83 6.18
CA LEU A 18 9.03 -38.86 6.41
C LEU A 18 9.57 -40.02 7.29
N ARG A 19 10.84 -40.38 7.14
CA ARG A 19 11.50 -41.37 8.01
C ARG A 19 11.59 -40.89 9.45
N GLU A 20 11.98 -39.63 9.67
CA GLU A 20 12.00 -39.04 11.02
C GLU A 20 10.60 -39.06 11.66
N TRP A 21 9.55 -38.79 10.87
CA TRP A 21 8.17 -38.84 11.36
C TRP A 21 7.70 -40.26 11.73
N GLU A 22 8.19 -41.27 11.03
CA GLU A 22 7.97 -42.69 11.33
C GLU A 22 8.71 -43.11 12.61
N GLU A 23 10.00 -42.78 12.71
CA GLU A 23 10.87 -43.11 13.85
C GLU A 23 10.38 -42.47 15.16
N LYS A 24 9.88 -41.23 15.09
CA LYS A 24 9.33 -40.52 16.24
C LYS A 24 7.85 -40.85 16.52
N GLU A 25 7.29 -41.82 15.80
CA GLU A 25 5.89 -42.26 15.90
C GLU A 25 4.88 -41.09 15.79
N ILE A 26 5.24 -40.05 15.04
CA ILE A 26 4.37 -38.88 14.83
C ILE A 26 3.23 -39.22 13.88
N PHE A 27 3.55 -40.05 12.89
CA PHE A 27 2.61 -40.57 11.90
C PHE A 27 2.80 -42.08 11.75
N THR A 28 1.71 -42.79 11.51
CA THR A 28 1.76 -44.23 11.23
C THR A 28 2.23 -44.48 9.80
N LYS A 29 2.69 -45.70 9.49
CA LYS A 29 3.14 -46.07 8.14
C LYS A 29 2.03 -45.90 7.09
N ASP A 30 0.78 -46.18 7.45
CA ASP A 30 -0.36 -46.01 6.54
C ASP A 30 -0.67 -44.53 6.30
N GLU A 31 -0.59 -43.68 7.33
CA GLU A 31 -0.71 -42.24 7.17
C GLU A 31 0.42 -41.69 6.27
N ILE A 32 1.66 -42.13 6.47
CA ILE A 32 2.79 -41.74 5.62
C ILE A 32 2.55 -42.17 4.17
N ARG A 33 2.02 -43.37 3.91
CA ARG A 33 1.65 -43.82 2.57
C ARG A 33 0.64 -42.87 1.93
N THR A 34 -0.39 -42.42 2.67
CA THR A 34 -1.37 -41.45 2.16
C THR A 34 -0.76 -40.06 1.89
N ILE A 35 0.20 -39.62 2.73
CA ILE A 35 0.92 -38.36 2.53
C ILE A 35 1.77 -38.42 1.26
N VAL A 36 2.50 -39.53 1.05
CA VAL A 36 3.32 -39.74 -0.16
C VAL A 36 2.44 -39.77 -1.40
N GLN A 37 1.31 -40.48 -1.37
CA GLN A 37 0.38 -40.52 -2.50
C GLN A 37 -0.14 -39.12 -2.84
N LYS A 38 -0.62 -38.36 -1.84
CA LYS A 38 -1.11 -36.99 -2.05
C LYS A 38 -0.03 -36.05 -2.58
N ARG A 39 1.21 -36.15 -2.07
CA ARG A 39 2.35 -35.37 -2.62
C ARG A 39 2.62 -35.72 -4.07
N SER A 40 2.62 -37.01 -4.41
CA SER A 40 2.83 -37.48 -5.78
C SER A 40 1.77 -36.92 -6.73
N ASP A 41 0.49 -36.97 -6.31
CA ASP A 41 -0.63 -36.44 -7.10
C ASP A 41 -0.49 -34.92 -7.33
N TYR A 42 -0.13 -34.16 -6.30
CA TYR A 42 0.10 -32.71 -6.44
C TYR A 42 1.32 -32.41 -7.31
N GLU A 43 2.44 -33.09 -7.12
CA GLU A 43 3.66 -32.90 -7.92
C GLU A 43 3.41 -33.18 -9.41
N HIS A 44 2.65 -34.22 -9.73
CA HIS A 44 2.26 -34.47 -11.12
C HIS A 44 1.34 -33.39 -11.70
N ARG A 45 0.39 -32.86 -10.92
CA ARG A 45 -0.51 -31.78 -11.37
C ARG A 45 0.23 -30.47 -11.64
N ILE A 46 1.08 -30.05 -10.73
CA ILE A 46 1.81 -28.77 -10.88
C ILE A 46 2.92 -28.83 -11.93
N LEU A 47 3.51 -30.01 -12.16
CA LEU A 47 4.52 -30.22 -13.20
C LEU A 47 3.90 -30.52 -14.58
N ALA A 48 2.59 -30.72 -14.65
CA ALA A 48 1.90 -30.94 -15.92
C ALA A 48 2.08 -29.72 -16.85
N PRO A 49 2.17 -29.93 -18.18
CA PRO A 49 2.35 -28.84 -19.14
C PRO A 49 1.33 -27.70 -19.01
N ARG A 50 0.08 -28.02 -18.66
CA ARG A 50 -1.01 -27.06 -18.40
C ARG A 50 -1.43 -27.04 -16.92
N SER A 51 -0.49 -26.68 -16.05
CA SER A 51 -0.76 -26.51 -14.61
C SER A 51 -1.68 -25.30 -14.34
N ASN A 52 -2.72 -25.46 -13.51
CA ASN A 52 -3.54 -24.34 -13.04
C ASN A 52 -2.86 -23.64 -11.85
N PRO A 53 -2.81 -22.29 -11.79
CA PRO A 53 -2.49 -21.54 -10.57
C PRO A 53 -3.12 -22.09 -9.28
N ASP A 54 -4.39 -22.50 -9.33
CA ASP A 54 -5.12 -22.97 -8.15
C ASP A 54 -4.54 -24.27 -7.59
N ASP A 55 -3.91 -25.11 -8.42
CA ASP A 55 -3.26 -26.35 -7.97
C ASP A 55 -2.04 -26.05 -7.09
N PHE A 56 -1.28 -24.98 -7.39
CA PHE A 56 -0.15 -24.54 -6.57
C PHE A 56 -0.63 -24.03 -5.22
N THR A 57 -1.66 -23.18 -5.22
CA THR A 57 -2.28 -22.66 -4.00
C THR A 57 -2.86 -23.79 -3.14
N ALA A 58 -3.58 -24.74 -3.75
CA ALA A 58 -4.14 -25.89 -3.06
C ALA A 58 -3.02 -26.76 -2.45
N TYR A 59 -1.93 -26.98 -3.20
CA TYR A 59 -0.80 -27.76 -2.70
C TYR A 59 -0.10 -27.07 -1.52
N ALA A 60 0.15 -25.76 -1.62
CA ALA A 60 0.73 -24.96 -0.55
C ALA A 60 -0.14 -24.98 0.72
N LYS A 61 -1.45 -24.78 0.59
CA LYS A 61 -2.41 -24.86 1.72
C LYS A 61 -2.42 -26.25 2.35
N TRP A 62 -2.37 -27.30 1.54
CA TRP A 62 -2.32 -28.66 2.04
C TRP A 62 -1.04 -28.92 2.86
N GLU A 63 0.15 -28.54 2.38
CA GLU A 63 1.40 -28.67 3.14
C GLU A 63 1.38 -27.83 4.44
N GLN A 64 0.78 -26.63 4.42
CA GLN A 64 0.58 -25.83 5.64
C GLN A 64 -0.34 -26.50 6.66
N SER A 65 -1.41 -27.17 6.19
CA SER A 65 -2.32 -27.93 7.06
C SER A 65 -1.63 -29.17 7.64
N LEU A 66 -0.77 -29.83 6.86
CA LEU A 66 0.03 -30.98 7.31
C LEU A 66 1.03 -30.55 8.39
N GLU A 67 1.68 -29.41 8.22
CA GLU A 67 2.55 -28.80 9.22
C GLU A 67 1.81 -28.49 10.53
N SER A 68 0.62 -27.88 10.42
CA SER A 68 -0.24 -27.59 11.56
C SER A 68 -0.66 -28.87 12.31
N LEU A 69 -0.96 -29.94 11.57
CA LEU A 69 -1.27 -31.26 12.14
C LEU A 69 -0.05 -31.84 12.87
N ARG A 70 1.13 -31.79 12.25
CA ARG A 70 2.40 -32.25 12.84
C ARG A 70 2.69 -31.50 14.14
N GLN A 71 2.55 -30.18 14.17
CA GLN A 71 2.76 -29.38 15.37
C GLN A 71 1.82 -29.77 16.51
N LYS A 72 0.52 -29.96 16.22
CA LYS A 72 -0.47 -30.41 17.23
C LYS A 72 -0.11 -31.78 17.80
N ARG A 73 0.32 -32.72 16.94
CA ARG A 73 0.74 -34.06 17.36
C ARG A 73 2.01 -34.03 18.20
N CYS A 74 3.04 -33.27 17.79
CA CYS A 74 4.27 -33.11 18.56
C CYS A 74 3.99 -32.56 19.96
N LYS A 75 3.09 -31.56 20.08
CA LYS A 75 2.64 -31.02 21.38
C LYS A 75 1.96 -32.08 22.24
N ARG A 76 1.06 -32.89 21.66
CA ARG A 76 0.35 -33.96 22.37
C ARG A 76 1.30 -35.06 22.89
N MET A 77 2.29 -35.44 22.08
CA MET A 77 3.25 -36.50 22.41
C MET A 77 4.48 -35.97 23.15
N LYS A 78 4.52 -34.67 23.49
CA LYS A 78 5.63 -33.99 24.17
C LYS A 78 6.99 -34.21 23.49
N ILE A 79 6.98 -34.30 22.16
CA ILE A 79 8.20 -34.41 21.35
C ILE A 79 8.79 -33.00 21.23
N GLY A 80 9.93 -32.77 21.86
CA GLY A 80 10.53 -31.43 22.00
C GLY A 80 11.19 -30.90 20.75
N HIS A 81 12.00 -31.71 20.05
CA HIS A 81 12.76 -31.27 18.88
C HIS A 81 12.56 -32.21 17.69
N VAL A 82 12.25 -31.62 16.53
CA VAL A 82 12.17 -32.32 15.24
C VAL A 82 13.15 -31.62 14.31
N THR A 83 14.15 -32.36 13.82
CA THR A 83 15.21 -31.83 12.97
C THR A 83 14.61 -31.30 11.66
N SER A 84 13.56 -31.94 11.15
CA SER A 84 12.81 -31.49 9.97
C SER A 84 11.86 -30.28 10.20
N GLN A 85 12.02 -29.49 11.26
CA GLN A 85 11.04 -28.45 11.59
C GLN A 85 10.85 -27.39 10.50
N HIS A 86 11.93 -27.04 9.79
CA HIS A 86 11.95 -26.03 8.73
C HIS A 86 11.78 -26.62 7.31
N THR A 87 11.79 -27.95 7.17
CA THR A 87 11.70 -28.62 5.86
C THR A 87 10.36 -28.36 5.20
N THR A 88 9.25 -28.35 5.96
CA THR A 88 7.92 -28.06 5.39
C THR A 88 7.81 -26.60 4.94
N GLN A 89 8.33 -25.66 5.72
CA GLN A 89 8.38 -24.23 5.35
C GLN A 89 9.17 -24.04 4.05
N SER A 90 10.37 -24.63 3.97
CA SER A 90 11.22 -24.58 2.77
C SER A 90 10.52 -25.15 1.54
N ARG A 91 9.73 -26.22 1.71
CA ARG A 91 8.92 -26.80 0.64
C ARG A 91 7.80 -25.86 0.18
N VAL A 92 7.06 -25.26 1.11
CA VAL A 92 5.98 -24.32 0.76
C VAL A 92 6.54 -23.11 0.01
N LEU A 93 7.69 -22.57 0.45
CA LEU A 93 8.40 -21.50 -0.27
C LEU A 93 8.77 -21.93 -1.70
N ALA A 94 9.34 -23.13 -1.86
CA ALA A 94 9.69 -23.67 -3.18
C ALA A 94 8.46 -23.93 -4.07
N ILE A 95 7.32 -24.32 -3.50
CA ILE A 95 6.06 -24.44 -4.25
C ILE A 95 5.64 -23.08 -4.79
N PHE A 96 5.67 -22.03 -3.96
CA PHE A 96 5.33 -20.68 -4.41
C PHE A 96 6.34 -20.13 -5.42
N ASP A 97 7.64 -20.39 -5.26
CA ASP A 97 8.65 -19.99 -6.26
C ASP A 97 8.37 -20.57 -7.63
N ARG A 98 8.02 -21.87 -7.68
CA ARG A 98 7.60 -22.52 -8.92
C ARG A 98 6.30 -21.93 -9.46
N ALA A 99 5.35 -21.61 -8.59
CA ALA A 99 4.06 -21.02 -8.97
C ALA A 99 4.25 -19.67 -9.66
N VAL A 100 5.00 -18.75 -9.05
CA VAL A 100 5.24 -17.41 -9.60
C VAL A 100 6.17 -17.43 -10.81
N SER A 101 7.09 -18.39 -10.89
CA SER A 101 7.92 -18.58 -12.09
C SER A 101 7.11 -19.10 -13.28
N ARG A 102 6.09 -19.94 -13.02
CA ARG A 102 5.23 -20.51 -14.06
C ARG A 102 4.13 -19.53 -14.50
N HIS A 103 3.59 -18.76 -13.56
CA HIS A 103 2.45 -17.86 -13.76
C HIS A 103 2.74 -16.44 -13.24
N PRO A 104 3.74 -15.73 -13.81
CA PRO A 104 4.19 -14.43 -13.28
C PRO A 104 3.13 -13.33 -13.37
N GLY A 105 2.16 -13.43 -14.30
CA GLY A 105 1.11 -12.41 -14.47
C GLY A 105 -0.08 -12.52 -13.52
N ARG A 106 -0.13 -13.51 -12.62
CA ARG A 106 -1.25 -13.69 -11.69
C ARG A 106 -0.97 -13.02 -10.35
N LYS A 107 -1.54 -11.82 -10.15
CA LYS A 107 -1.43 -11.03 -8.91
C LYS A 107 -1.79 -11.82 -7.66
N ASP A 108 -2.86 -12.62 -7.71
CA ASP A 108 -3.35 -13.42 -6.57
C ASP A 108 -2.26 -14.33 -5.98
N LEU A 109 -1.47 -14.98 -6.85
CA LEU A 109 -0.38 -15.87 -6.43
C LEU A 109 0.73 -15.11 -5.71
N TRP A 110 1.11 -13.94 -6.21
CA TRP A 110 2.11 -13.09 -5.57
C TRP A 110 1.64 -12.61 -4.21
N LEU A 111 0.39 -12.16 -4.10
CA LEU A 111 -0.20 -11.72 -2.83
C LEU A 111 -0.28 -12.85 -1.81
N GLU A 112 -0.66 -14.06 -2.23
CA GLU A 112 -0.69 -15.22 -1.35
C GLU A 112 0.72 -15.63 -0.89
N TYR A 113 1.70 -15.56 -1.79
CA TYR A 113 3.10 -15.83 -1.44
C TYR A 113 3.65 -14.79 -0.45
N LEU A 114 3.39 -13.50 -0.69
CA LEU A 114 3.78 -12.41 0.20
C LEU A 114 3.10 -12.54 1.57
N LYS A 115 1.82 -12.93 1.61
CA LYS A 115 1.12 -13.21 2.86
C LYS A 115 1.80 -14.35 3.62
N TYR A 116 2.09 -15.47 2.95
CA TYR A 116 2.74 -16.61 3.59
C TYR A 116 4.12 -16.24 4.15
N THR A 117 4.94 -15.52 3.39
CA THR A 117 6.28 -15.08 3.84
C THR A 117 6.21 -14.11 5.03
N ALA A 118 5.18 -13.28 5.10
CA ALA A 118 4.89 -12.44 6.27
C ALA A 118 4.46 -13.26 7.49
N ASP A 119 3.55 -14.24 7.31
CA ASP A 119 3.05 -15.11 8.38
C ASP A 119 4.18 -15.93 9.04
N VAL A 120 5.14 -16.42 8.24
CA VAL A 120 6.33 -17.13 8.75
C VAL A 120 7.48 -16.21 9.17
N LYS A 121 7.26 -14.88 9.16
CA LYS A 121 8.24 -13.84 9.52
C LYS A 121 9.54 -13.89 8.73
N ALA A 122 9.50 -14.35 7.48
CA ALA A 122 10.66 -14.40 6.59
C ALA A 122 10.85 -13.04 5.89
N THR A 123 11.30 -12.02 6.62
CA THR A 123 11.40 -10.62 6.15
C THR A 123 12.31 -10.46 4.92
N LYS A 124 13.52 -11.05 4.93
CA LYS A 124 14.44 -11.04 3.78
C LYS A 124 13.80 -11.67 2.54
N ARG A 125 13.13 -12.81 2.72
CA ARG A 125 12.40 -13.50 1.65
C ARG A 125 11.25 -12.67 1.12
N TRP A 126 10.47 -12.06 2.01
CA TRP A 126 9.36 -11.19 1.66
C TRP A 126 9.80 -10.03 0.77
N ARG A 127 10.91 -9.34 1.12
CA ARG A 127 11.47 -8.24 0.31
C ARG A 127 11.90 -8.70 -1.09
N ARG A 128 12.59 -9.85 -1.18
CA ARG A 128 12.99 -10.44 -2.48
C ARG A 128 11.79 -10.81 -3.34
N THR A 129 10.77 -11.42 -2.74
CA THR A 129 9.53 -11.76 -3.43
C THR A 129 8.80 -10.50 -3.89
N MET A 130 8.74 -9.46 -3.04
CA MET A 130 8.11 -8.18 -3.37
C MET A 130 8.81 -7.51 -4.56
N ALA A 131 10.14 -7.39 -4.52
CA ALA A 131 10.91 -6.84 -5.63
C ALA A 131 10.68 -7.60 -6.94
N SER A 132 10.57 -8.92 -6.87
CA SER A 132 10.26 -9.75 -8.04
C SER A 132 8.83 -9.54 -8.55
N ALA A 133 7.84 -9.42 -7.65
CA ALA A 133 6.46 -9.11 -8.03
C ALA A 133 6.36 -7.75 -8.76
N LEU A 134 7.03 -6.72 -8.24
CA LEU A 134 7.08 -5.39 -8.84
C LEU A 134 7.79 -5.38 -10.20
N ARG A 135 8.80 -6.24 -10.42
CA ARG A 135 9.43 -6.43 -11.74
C ARG A 135 8.50 -7.08 -12.75
N MET A 136 7.65 -8.01 -12.32
CA MET A 136 6.71 -8.67 -13.23
C MET A 136 5.50 -7.78 -13.54
N MET A 137 5.05 -6.97 -12.59
CA MET A 137 3.88 -6.10 -12.72
C MET A 137 4.20 -4.65 -12.29
N PRO A 138 5.06 -3.93 -13.04
CA PRO A 138 5.52 -2.60 -12.65
C PRO A 138 4.44 -1.52 -12.74
N THR A 139 3.35 -1.76 -13.49
CA THR A 139 2.26 -0.79 -13.69
C THR A 139 1.10 -0.99 -12.71
N ASP A 140 1.15 -1.99 -11.83
CA ASP A 140 0.10 -2.26 -10.85
C ASP A 140 0.26 -1.35 -9.62
N ALA A 141 -0.62 -0.35 -9.50
CA ALA A 141 -0.60 0.62 -8.42
C ALA A 141 -0.76 -0.04 -7.03
N ASP A 142 -1.60 -1.06 -6.89
CA ASP A 142 -1.88 -1.66 -5.58
C ASP A 142 -0.66 -2.38 -5.01
N LEU A 143 0.18 -2.98 -5.86
CA LEU A 143 1.41 -3.63 -5.42
C LEU A 143 2.42 -2.61 -4.87
N TRP A 144 2.55 -1.46 -5.54
CA TRP A 144 3.37 -0.36 -5.05
C TRP A 144 2.82 0.23 -3.74
N ILE A 145 1.50 0.43 -3.65
CA ILE A 145 0.83 0.89 -2.43
C ILE A 145 1.09 -0.10 -1.29
N PHE A 146 0.88 -1.39 -1.52
CA PHE A 146 1.09 -2.42 -0.52
C PHE A 146 2.54 -2.47 -0.02
N ALA A 147 3.52 -2.38 -0.93
CA ALA A 147 4.94 -2.33 -0.57
C ALA A 147 5.30 -1.07 0.25
N GLY A 148 4.87 0.11 -0.21
CA GLY A 148 5.12 1.38 0.47
C GLY A 148 4.47 1.44 1.85
N ARG A 149 3.22 0.99 1.97
CA ARG A 149 2.48 0.95 3.24
C ARG A 149 3.13 0.02 4.26
N LEU A 150 3.57 -1.17 3.86
CA LEU A 150 4.25 -2.08 4.77
C LEU A 150 5.59 -1.52 5.26
N SER A 151 6.36 -0.88 4.37
CA SER A 151 7.60 -0.22 4.76
C SER A 151 7.34 0.91 5.77
N ALA A 152 6.29 1.72 5.54
CA ALA A 152 5.90 2.80 6.44
C ALA A 152 5.41 2.28 7.80
N SER A 153 4.68 1.16 7.84
CA SER A 153 4.24 0.53 9.09
C SER A 153 5.39 -0.06 9.90
N ASN A 154 6.43 -0.56 9.22
CA ASN A 154 7.64 -1.09 9.85
C ASN A 154 8.59 0.02 10.36
N GLY A 155 8.23 1.29 10.21
CA GLY A 155 8.99 2.44 10.70
C GLY A 155 9.98 3.02 9.69
N GLY A 156 10.19 2.37 8.54
CA GLY A 156 11.08 2.83 7.48
C GLY A 156 10.36 3.76 6.50
N MET A 157 10.32 5.06 6.80
CA MET A 157 9.76 6.07 5.89
C MET A 157 10.63 6.29 4.65
N GLY A 158 11.96 6.23 4.77
CA GLY A 158 12.87 6.30 3.61
C GLY A 158 12.62 5.18 2.61
N GLY A 159 12.50 3.93 3.08
CA GLY A 159 12.12 2.79 2.26
C GLY A 159 10.73 2.93 1.63
N ALA A 160 9.76 3.46 2.38
CA ALA A 160 8.41 3.72 1.87
C ALA A 160 8.43 4.73 0.72
N ARG A 161 9.14 5.84 0.89
CA ARG A 161 9.36 6.86 -0.16
C ARG A 161 10.01 6.24 -1.38
N GLY A 162 11.01 5.37 -1.21
CA GLY A 162 11.65 4.65 -2.32
C GLY A 162 10.69 3.82 -3.17
N TYR A 163 9.74 3.10 -2.54
CA TYR A 163 8.69 2.37 -3.25
C TYR A 163 7.71 3.32 -3.94
N PHE A 164 7.18 4.32 -3.24
CA PHE A 164 6.21 5.25 -3.81
C PHE A 164 6.79 6.06 -4.97
N MET A 165 7.97 6.66 -4.81
CA MET A 165 8.61 7.46 -5.85
C MET A 165 8.89 6.62 -7.10
N ARG A 166 9.36 5.38 -6.94
CA ARG A 166 9.59 4.48 -8.07
C ARG A 166 8.27 4.05 -8.71
N GLY A 167 7.27 3.71 -7.92
CA GLY A 167 5.94 3.39 -8.42
C GLY A 167 5.31 4.53 -9.22
N CYS A 168 5.44 5.79 -8.74
CA CYS A 168 4.96 6.97 -9.45
C CYS A 168 5.63 7.15 -10.82
N ARG A 169 6.86 6.66 -11.02
CA ARG A 169 7.54 6.64 -12.34
C ARG A 169 6.93 5.63 -13.31
N PHE A 170 6.28 4.57 -12.83
CA PHE A 170 5.64 3.55 -13.68
C PHE A 170 4.13 3.77 -13.83
N CYS A 171 3.44 4.10 -12.75
CA CYS A 171 2.00 4.29 -12.69
C CYS A 171 1.64 5.75 -13.01
N THR A 172 1.68 6.10 -14.29
CA THR A 172 1.34 7.45 -14.80
C THR A 172 -0.04 7.50 -15.49
N SER A 173 -0.78 6.39 -15.49
CA SER A 173 -2.12 6.31 -16.10
C SER A 173 -3.25 6.63 -15.11
N GLU A 174 -3.01 6.44 -13.81
CA GLU A 174 -4.02 6.60 -12.77
C GLU A 174 -3.43 7.33 -11.55
N GLY A 175 -4.23 8.22 -10.94
CA GLY A 175 -3.82 9.01 -9.77
C GLY A 175 -3.83 8.26 -8.43
N THR A 176 -4.30 7.01 -8.39
CA THR A 176 -4.52 6.25 -7.14
C THR A 176 -3.22 6.08 -6.34
N LEU A 177 -2.12 5.73 -6.98
CA LEU A 177 -0.81 5.62 -6.32
C LEU A 177 -0.33 6.98 -5.77
N TRP A 178 -0.56 8.06 -6.51
CA TRP A 178 -0.12 9.40 -6.12
C TRP A 178 -0.88 9.92 -4.90
N ILE A 179 -2.20 9.70 -4.87
CA ILE A 179 -3.06 10.03 -3.73
C ILE A 179 -2.64 9.21 -2.51
N GLU A 180 -2.35 7.92 -2.69
CA GLU A 180 -1.91 7.05 -1.59
C GLU A 180 -0.51 7.41 -1.09
N TYR A 181 0.39 7.87 -1.96
CA TYR A 181 1.69 8.39 -1.53
C TYR A 181 1.52 9.65 -0.67
N ALA A 182 0.73 10.62 -1.15
CA ALA A 182 0.43 11.82 -0.38
C ALA A 182 -0.27 11.50 0.96
N ARG A 183 -1.17 10.50 0.99
CA ARG A 183 -1.79 10.00 2.23
C ARG A 183 -0.74 9.45 3.19
N CYS A 184 0.20 8.64 2.71
CA CYS A 184 1.27 8.07 3.54
C CYS A 184 2.15 9.18 4.18
N GLU A 185 2.46 10.23 3.42
CA GLU A 185 3.21 11.39 3.96
C GLU A 185 2.40 12.18 4.99
N MET A 186 1.09 12.39 4.76
CA MET A 186 0.22 13.05 5.73
C MET A 186 0.08 12.26 7.04
N GLU A 187 -0.02 10.93 6.96
CA GLU A 187 0.01 10.06 8.15
C GLU A 187 1.33 10.16 8.91
N TRP A 188 2.45 10.25 8.19
CA TRP A 188 3.76 10.44 8.81
C TRP A 188 3.87 11.79 9.51
N LEU A 189 3.41 12.88 8.87
CA LEU A 189 3.35 14.21 9.49
C LEU A 189 2.49 14.20 10.76
N ALA A 190 1.34 13.55 10.72
CA ALA A 190 0.48 13.39 11.89
C ALA A 190 1.20 12.64 13.03
N LYS A 191 1.91 11.55 12.72
CA LYS A 191 2.73 10.81 13.70
C LYS A 191 3.86 11.68 14.27
N MET A 192 4.53 12.49 13.45
CA MET A 192 5.62 13.36 13.89
C MET A 192 5.12 14.50 14.81
N GLN A 193 3.96 15.09 14.50
CA GLN A 193 3.33 16.10 15.36
C GLN A 193 2.86 15.50 16.69
N ALA A 194 2.26 14.31 16.67
CA ALA A 194 1.86 13.60 17.89
C ALA A 194 3.05 13.29 18.82
N LYS A 195 4.20 12.88 18.26
CA LYS A 195 5.43 12.65 19.04
C LYS A 195 5.94 13.94 19.70
N LYS A 196 5.86 15.09 19.02
CA LYS A 196 6.29 16.39 19.56
C LYS A 196 5.37 16.90 20.67
N GLY A 197 4.06 16.66 20.57
CA GLY A 197 3.07 17.06 21.58
C GLY A 197 3.14 16.27 22.90
N GLY A 198 3.67 15.04 22.88
CA GLY A 198 3.69 14.13 24.03
C GLY A 198 4.96 14.16 24.90
N GLY A 199 6.02 14.89 24.53
CA GLY A 199 7.33 14.78 25.20
C GLY A 199 8.09 16.09 25.37
N LYS A 200 7.99 16.71 26.55
CA LYS A 200 9.09 17.54 27.08
C LYS A 200 10.23 16.61 27.51
N LYS A 201 11.18 16.30 26.62
CA LYS A 201 12.60 16.03 26.95
C LYS A 201 13.45 15.82 25.68
N LYS A 202 14.54 16.60 25.64
CA LYS A 202 15.70 16.56 24.73
C LYS A 202 15.42 16.65 23.22
N ALA A 203 15.41 17.88 22.73
CA ALA A 203 15.91 18.18 21.40
C ALA A 203 17.45 18.11 21.45
N GLU A 204 18.02 16.91 21.43
CA GLU A 204 19.31 16.74 20.77
C GLU A 204 18.98 16.77 19.26
N GLN A 205 19.65 17.66 18.54
CA GLN A 205 19.59 17.77 17.09
C GLN A 205 20.23 16.52 16.47
N GLU A 206 19.57 15.37 16.61
CA GLU A 206 19.79 14.28 15.68
C GLU A 206 19.04 14.65 14.41
N ASN A 207 19.80 15.02 13.38
CA ASN A 207 19.32 15.14 12.03
C ASN A 207 18.59 13.83 11.65
N PRO A 208 17.25 13.80 11.51
CA PRO A 208 16.49 12.56 11.26
C PRO A 208 16.81 11.92 9.90
N LEU A 209 17.66 12.58 9.10
CA LEU A 209 18.17 12.13 7.81
C LEU A 209 19.62 11.63 7.86
N ALA A 210 20.34 11.72 8.98
CA ALA A 210 21.77 11.39 9.01
C ALA A 210 22.09 9.88 8.96
N GLY A 211 21.10 9.02 9.24
CA GLY A 211 21.25 7.56 9.15
C GLY A 211 20.88 6.95 7.79
N GLU A 212 20.37 7.73 6.83
CA GLU A 212 19.88 7.18 5.56
C GLU A 212 20.62 7.84 4.39
N LYS A 213 21.90 7.46 4.20
CA LYS A 213 22.55 7.65 2.90
C LYS A 213 21.87 6.72 1.90
N MET A 214 20.89 7.25 1.16
CA MET A 214 20.53 6.67 -0.12
C MET A 214 21.62 7.08 -1.11
N ASP A 215 22.54 6.17 -1.43
CA ASP A 215 23.48 6.38 -2.52
C ASP A 215 22.71 6.74 -3.79
N ASP A 216 23.15 7.81 -4.46
CA ASP A 216 22.55 8.44 -5.64
C ASP A 216 22.72 7.57 -6.91
N ASP A 217 23.16 6.31 -6.78
CA ASP A 217 23.23 5.37 -7.89
C ASP A 217 21.87 4.67 -8.05
N ASP A 218 21.41 4.51 -9.28
CA ASP A 218 20.02 4.18 -9.67
C ASP A 218 19.55 2.75 -9.28
N GLU A 219 20.14 2.18 -8.25
CA GLU A 219 19.96 0.85 -7.73
C GLU A 219 19.50 0.98 -6.26
N ILE A 220 18.26 0.56 -5.94
CA ILE A 220 18.02 0.16 -4.54
C ILE A 220 18.78 -1.14 -4.38
N LYS A 221 20.06 -1.01 -4.03
CA LYS A 221 20.80 -2.11 -3.44
C LYS A 221 20.19 -2.28 -2.06
N LEU A 222 19.47 -3.39 -1.86
CA LEU A 222 19.18 -3.88 -0.52
C LEU A 222 20.50 -4.40 0.07
N ILE A 223 21.48 -3.50 0.29
CA ILE A 223 22.66 -3.79 1.10
C ILE A 223 22.17 -3.72 2.55
N ASP A 224 22.15 -4.87 3.20
CA ASP A 224 22.04 -4.93 4.65
C ASP A 224 23.38 -4.39 5.21
N GLU A 225 23.35 -3.39 6.11
CA GLU A 225 24.54 -2.86 6.82
C GLU A 225 25.07 -3.83 7.91
N ASP A 226 24.64 -5.09 7.92
CA ASP A 226 25.13 -6.12 8.84
C ASP A 226 25.76 -7.28 8.04
N ASP A 227 27.09 -7.22 8.01
CA ASP A 227 28.13 -8.06 7.40
C ASP A 227 27.89 -9.53 7.00
N GLU A 228 28.58 -9.84 5.88
CA GLU A 228 29.39 -11.03 5.52
C GLU A 228 28.76 -12.43 5.36
N GLU A 229 29.15 -13.03 4.22
CA GLU A 229 28.92 -14.42 3.75
C GLU A 229 27.54 -14.75 3.17
N ASP A 230 27.36 -14.42 1.89
CA ASP A 230 26.75 -15.33 0.91
C ASP A 230 27.14 -14.84 -0.51
N GLU A 231 28.14 -15.50 -1.13
CA GLU A 231 28.51 -15.35 -2.53
C GLU A 231 27.38 -15.85 -3.44
N ASP A 232 26.40 -14.99 -3.70
CA ASP A 232 25.52 -14.99 -4.87
C ASP A 232 24.84 -13.60 -4.92
N GLU A 233 25.61 -12.57 -5.24
CA GLU A 233 25.13 -11.20 -5.53
C GLU A 233 24.29 -11.18 -6.82
N ASP A 234 23.08 -11.76 -6.79
CA ASP A 234 21.98 -11.24 -7.58
C ASP A 234 21.54 -9.93 -6.89
N VAL A 235 22.20 -8.83 -7.23
CA VAL A 235 21.78 -7.49 -6.80
C VAL A 235 20.32 -7.30 -7.24
N LEU A 236 19.40 -7.42 -6.28
CA LEU A 236 17.96 -7.45 -6.52
C LEU A 236 17.44 -6.02 -6.76
N SER A 237 17.74 -5.52 -7.94
CA SER A 237 17.28 -4.24 -8.45
C SER A 237 15.76 -4.20 -8.54
N LEU A 238 15.15 -3.17 -7.96
CA LEU A 238 13.78 -2.79 -8.30
C LEU A 238 13.69 -2.38 -9.78
N PRO A 239 12.49 -2.43 -10.39
CA PRO A 239 12.33 -2.06 -11.79
C PRO A 239 12.85 -0.64 -12.05
N VAL A 240 13.66 -0.47 -13.09
CA VAL A 240 14.13 0.85 -13.53
C VAL A 240 13.33 1.26 -14.77
N PRO A 241 12.73 2.47 -14.80
CA PRO A 241 12.09 2.98 -16.00
C PRO A 241 13.12 3.09 -17.14
N GLY A 242 12.77 2.63 -18.35
CA GLY A 242 13.66 2.77 -19.51
C GLY A 242 13.98 4.23 -19.82
N LYS A 243 15.22 4.52 -20.22
CA LYS A 243 15.79 5.87 -20.44
C LYS A 243 15.01 6.77 -21.43
N GLU A 244 14.06 6.21 -22.18
CA GLU A 244 13.30 6.91 -23.23
C GLU A 244 11.91 7.41 -22.77
N LYS A 245 11.40 6.99 -21.60
CA LYS A 245 10.17 7.57 -21.05
C LYS A 245 10.52 8.81 -20.23
N LYS A 246 9.92 9.97 -20.55
CA LYS A 246 9.98 11.17 -19.67
C LYS A 246 9.73 10.71 -18.23
N LYS A 247 10.72 10.89 -17.35
CA LYS A 247 10.62 10.44 -15.95
C LYS A 247 9.45 11.20 -15.32
N ALA A 248 8.48 10.49 -14.72
CA ALA A 248 7.31 11.13 -14.10
C ALA A 248 7.69 12.01 -12.89
N ILE A 249 8.84 11.74 -12.29
CA ILE A 249 9.48 12.55 -11.26
C ILE A 249 10.93 12.72 -11.71
N ASP A 250 11.32 13.94 -12.04
CA ASP A 250 12.70 14.25 -12.46
C ASP A 250 13.69 14.08 -11.30
N GLU A 251 14.98 13.88 -11.61
CA GLU A 251 16.03 13.72 -10.58
C GLU A 251 16.12 14.96 -9.68
N GLU A 252 15.94 16.16 -10.23
CA GLU A 252 15.89 17.40 -9.45
C GLU A 252 14.66 17.47 -8.55
N GLU A 253 13.48 17.05 -9.03
CA GLU A 253 12.25 16.98 -8.23
C GLU A 253 12.38 15.94 -7.09
N SER A 254 13.09 14.84 -7.35
CA SER A 254 13.41 13.84 -6.34
C SER A 254 14.34 14.38 -5.23
N LYS A 255 15.28 15.26 -5.59
CA LYS A 255 16.18 15.95 -4.63
C LYS A 255 15.43 17.02 -3.84
N ALA A 256 14.52 17.75 -4.48
CA ALA A 256 13.65 18.73 -3.81
C ALA A 256 12.73 18.09 -2.77
N LEU A 257 12.19 16.89 -3.05
CA LEU A 257 11.39 16.10 -2.11
C LEU A 257 12.20 15.61 -0.89
N LYS A 258 13.52 15.44 -1.03
CA LYS A 258 14.41 14.96 0.04
C LYS A 258 14.86 16.07 1.02
N HIS A 259 14.91 17.34 0.59
CA HIS A 259 15.71 18.37 1.30
C HIS A 259 14.92 19.52 1.96
N ASN A 260 13.60 19.41 2.20
CA ASN A 260 12.81 20.50 2.80
C ASN A 260 12.30 20.15 4.22
N PRO A 261 12.23 21.10 5.19
CA PRO A 261 11.91 20.84 6.59
C PRO A 261 10.64 20.01 6.77
N ALA A 262 10.82 18.84 7.39
CA ALA A 262 9.86 17.76 7.60
C ALA A 262 8.49 18.11 8.22
N LEU A 263 8.24 19.36 8.60
CA LEU A 263 7.05 19.75 9.39
C LEU A 263 6.13 20.75 8.69
N ASP A 264 6.55 21.36 7.57
CA ASP A 264 5.74 22.38 6.88
C ASP A 264 4.79 21.79 5.82
N GLY A 265 4.74 20.46 5.67
CA GLY A 265 3.88 19.82 4.68
C GLY A 265 4.31 20.02 3.22
N ALA A 266 5.55 20.47 2.99
CA ALA A 266 6.08 20.74 1.66
C ALA A 266 6.12 19.51 0.75
N ILE A 267 6.35 18.31 1.31
CA ILE A 267 6.41 17.06 0.54
C ILE A 267 5.03 16.74 -0.08
N PRO A 268 3.92 16.67 0.68
CA PRO A 268 2.57 16.55 0.10
C PRO A 268 2.23 17.59 -0.97
N MET A 269 2.61 18.86 -0.77
CA MET A 269 2.39 19.91 -1.77
C MET A 269 3.18 19.66 -3.05
N ALA A 270 4.45 19.28 -2.93
CA ALA A 270 5.28 18.93 -4.09
C ALA A 270 4.74 17.69 -4.84
N ILE A 271 4.24 16.67 -4.12
CA ILE A 271 3.60 15.50 -4.75
C ILE A 271 2.39 15.96 -5.58
N PHE A 272 1.54 16.82 -5.03
CA PHE A 272 0.41 17.39 -5.76
C PHE A 272 0.89 18.20 -6.98
N ASP A 273 1.89 19.06 -6.82
CA ASP A 273 2.39 19.90 -7.91
C ASP A 273 3.01 19.11 -9.06
N ILE A 274 3.74 18.03 -8.76
CA ILE A 274 4.30 17.13 -9.77
C ILE A 274 3.18 16.31 -10.44
N SER A 275 2.16 15.91 -9.68
CA SER A 275 1.01 15.17 -10.22
C SER A 275 0.27 15.95 -11.31
N ARG A 276 0.26 17.29 -11.25
CA ARG A 276 -0.36 18.17 -12.25
C ARG A 276 0.26 18.05 -13.63
N LYS A 277 1.54 17.68 -13.70
CA LYS A 277 2.27 17.50 -14.95
C LYS A 277 1.99 16.14 -15.60
N GLN A 278 1.26 15.26 -14.92
CA GLN A 278 1.04 13.88 -15.37
C GLN A 278 -0.18 13.74 -16.30
N PRO A 279 -0.20 12.72 -17.18
CA PRO A 279 -1.30 12.52 -18.13
C PRO A 279 -2.66 12.22 -17.49
N PHE A 280 -2.68 11.68 -16.27
CA PHE A 280 -3.93 11.35 -15.56
C PHE A 280 -4.59 12.56 -14.89
N TYR A 281 -3.91 13.71 -14.83
CA TYR A 281 -4.37 14.85 -14.07
C TYR A 281 -5.63 15.45 -14.69
N ASN A 282 -6.68 15.54 -13.88
CA ASN A 282 -7.91 16.23 -14.19
C ASN A 282 -8.49 16.85 -12.89
N PRO A 283 -9.43 17.80 -12.99
CA PRO A 283 -10.00 18.45 -11.81
C PRO A 283 -10.67 17.48 -10.83
N GLU A 284 -11.21 16.35 -11.30
CA GLU A 284 -11.77 15.28 -10.45
C GLU A 284 -10.69 14.59 -9.60
N VAL A 285 -9.49 14.36 -10.15
CA VAL A 285 -8.34 13.80 -9.41
C VAL A 285 -7.84 14.82 -8.38
N ALA A 286 -7.82 16.11 -8.73
CA ALA A 286 -7.47 17.18 -7.78
C ALA A 286 -8.48 17.25 -6.61
N GLU A 287 -9.77 17.06 -6.88
CA GLU A 287 -10.80 16.93 -5.84
C GLU A 287 -10.56 15.70 -4.94
N ARG A 288 -10.14 14.56 -5.50
CA ARG A 288 -9.75 13.38 -4.68
C ARG A 288 -8.53 13.65 -3.80
N PHE A 289 -7.55 14.44 -4.28
CA PHE A 289 -6.45 14.92 -3.43
C PHE A 289 -6.98 15.81 -2.30
N PHE A 290 -7.88 16.74 -2.59
CA PHE A 290 -8.51 17.60 -1.59
C PHE A 290 -9.25 16.77 -0.52
N ASP A 291 -10.08 15.81 -0.92
CA ASP A 291 -10.80 14.91 0.00
C ASP A 291 -9.84 14.13 0.91
N MET A 292 -8.73 13.64 0.33
CA MET A 292 -7.70 12.95 1.08
C MET A 292 -7.04 13.88 2.11
N PHE A 293 -6.60 15.08 1.70
CA PHE A 293 -6.00 16.05 2.61
C PHE A 293 -6.97 16.52 3.70
N ALA A 294 -8.25 16.67 3.37
CA ALA A 294 -9.29 17.09 4.30
C ALA A 294 -9.50 16.07 5.44
N SER A 295 -9.24 14.78 5.20
CA SER A 295 -9.28 13.75 6.25
C SER A 295 -8.21 13.94 7.35
N PHE A 296 -7.15 14.72 7.07
CA PHE A 296 -6.05 15.01 7.99
C PHE A 296 -6.14 16.40 8.63
N ALA A 297 -7.36 16.93 8.81
CA ALA A 297 -7.58 18.28 9.31
C ALA A 297 -6.91 18.62 10.66
N LYS A 298 -6.57 17.62 11.49
CA LYS A 298 -5.85 17.82 12.77
C LYS A 298 -4.36 18.16 12.58
N VAL A 299 -3.80 17.94 11.40
CA VAL A 299 -2.39 18.21 11.11
C VAL A 299 -2.19 19.71 10.89
N SER A 300 -1.22 20.32 11.58
CA SER A 300 -1.05 21.79 11.54
C SER A 300 -0.82 22.36 10.13
N SER A 301 -0.20 21.61 9.23
CA SER A 301 0.05 22.01 7.84
C SER A 301 -1.13 21.74 6.91
N ALA A 302 -2.19 21.03 7.34
CA ALA A 302 -3.30 20.63 6.47
C ALA A 302 -4.04 21.83 5.86
N SER A 303 -4.30 22.88 6.66
CA SER A 303 -4.95 24.11 6.16
C SER A 303 -4.13 24.78 5.05
N LYS A 304 -2.81 24.87 5.20
CA LYS A 304 -1.90 25.42 4.18
C LYS A 304 -1.92 24.59 2.91
N ILE A 305 -1.88 23.25 3.03
CA ILE A 305 -1.92 22.33 1.89
C ILE A 305 -3.25 22.45 1.14
N LEU A 306 -4.37 22.46 1.86
CA LEU A 306 -5.71 22.58 1.28
C LEU A 306 -5.91 23.92 0.57
N GLN A 307 -5.43 25.02 1.16
CA GLN A 307 -5.46 26.33 0.53
C GLN A 307 -4.65 26.33 -0.77
N HIS A 308 -3.43 25.78 -0.76
CA HIS A 308 -2.60 25.63 -1.96
C HIS A 308 -3.30 24.83 -3.07
N VAL A 309 -3.91 23.70 -2.72
CA VAL A 309 -4.66 22.87 -3.69
C VAL A 309 -5.81 23.67 -4.32
N VAL A 310 -6.60 24.38 -3.51
CA VAL A 310 -7.72 25.18 -4.00
C VAL A 310 -7.25 26.36 -4.86
N ASP A 311 -6.20 27.06 -4.45
CA ASP A 311 -5.65 28.20 -5.21
C ASP A 311 -5.15 27.72 -6.58
N VAL A 312 -4.41 26.62 -6.61
CA VAL A 312 -3.94 26.00 -7.85
C VAL A 312 -5.09 25.54 -8.74
N MET A 313 -6.13 24.92 -8.18
CA MET A 313 -7.31 24.52 -8.96
C MET A 313 -8.02 25.73 -9.57
N ARG A 314 -8.14 26.84 -8.82
CA ARG A 314 -8.76 28.08 -9.31
C ARG A 314 -7.93 28.79 -10.37
N GLU A 315 -6.60 28.73 -10.28
CA GLU A 315 -5.71 29.27 -11.31
C GLU A 315 -5.81 28.50 -12.64
N GLN A 316 -6.04 27.18 -12.57
CA GLN A 316 -6.14 26.33 -13.75
C GLN A 316 -7.52 26.36 -14.40
N ASP A 317 -8.57 26.13 -13.60
CA ASP A 317 -9.95 26.13 -14.06
C ASP A 317 -10.90 26.52 -12.91
N ALA A 318 -11.18 27.82 -12.84
CA ALA A 318 -12.08 28.40 -11.86
C ALA A 318 -13.55 28.02 -12.06
N ALA A 319 -13.97 27.67 -13.28
CA ALA A 319 -15.38 27.41 -13.60
C ALA A 319 -15.78 25.94 -13.36
N HIS A 320 -14.81 25.03 -13.23
CA HIS A 320 -15.07 23.61 -13.08
C HIS A 320 -15.83 23.27 -11.78
N PRO A 321 -16.84 22.37 -11.81
CA PRO A 321 -17.63 21.98 -10.63
C PRO A 321 -16.79 21.43 -9.48
N ALA A 322 -15.75 20.65 -9.79
CA ALA A 322 -14.82 20.12 -8.79
C ALA A 322 -14.03 21.22 -8.06
N THR A 323 -13.61 22.27 -8.77
CA THR A 323 -12.92 23.43 -8.18
C THR A 323 -13.85 24.19 -7.24
N TRP A 324 -15.09 24.42 -7.69
CA TRP A 324 -16.12 25.01 -6.86
C TRP A 324 -16.44 24.17 -5.64
N ASN A 325 -16.59 22.84 -5.77
CA ASN A 325 -16.85 21.95 -4.65
C ASN A 325 -15.76 22.04 -3.57
N CYS A 326 -14.48 22.04 -3.98
CA CYS A 326 -13.36 22.19 -3.06
C CYS A 326 -13.35 23.58 -2.38
N TYR A 327 -13.57 24.65 -3.17
CA TYR A 327 -13.60 26.02 -2.65
C TYR A 327 -14.76 26.28 -1.68
N ILE A 328 -15.93 25.70 -1.95
CA ILE A 328 -17.13 25.77 -1.12
C ILE A 328 -16.87 25.06 0.22
N ARG A 329 -16.26 23.88 0.19
CA ARG A 329 -16.04 23.05 1.39
C ARG A 329 -14.87 23.50 2.27
N LEU A 330 -13.90 24.23 1.71
CA LEU A 330 -12.67 24.66 2.39
C LEU A 330 -12.87 25.26 3.80
N PRO A 331 -13.83 26.18 4.05
CA PRO A 331 -14.02 26.80 5.37
C PRO A 331 -14.47 25.84 6.48
N LEU A 332 -15.07 24.70 6.10
CA LEU A 332 -15.58 23.71 7.06
C LEU A 332 -14.60 22.54 7.26
N VAL A 333 -13.48 22.51 6.55
CA VAL A 333 -12.49 21.44 6.73
C VAL A 333 -11.83 21.56 8.10
N GLY A 334 -12.04 20.54 8.95
CA GLY A 334 -11.46 20.50 10.29
C GLY A 334 -12.27 21.17 11.39
N VAL A 335 -13.43 21.72 11.06
CA VAL A 335 -14.33 22.34 12.02
C VAL A 335 -15.31 21.27 12.52
N SER A 336 -15.38 21.05 13.84
CA SER A 336 -16.33 20.10 14.41
C SER A 336 -17.73 20.71 14.44
N PRO A 337 -18.81 19.94 14.17
CA PRO A 337 -20.19 20.45 14.24
C PRO A 337 -20.57 21.05 15.60
N ASP A 338 -19.90 20.64 16.68
CA ASP A 338 -20.15 21.11 18.05
C ASP A 338 -19.50 22.47 18.38
N THR A 339 -18.71 23.02 17.45
CA THR A 339 -17.91 24.23 17.69
C THR A 339 -18.61 25.49 17.14
N PRO A 340 -18.51 26.65 17.82
CA PRO A 340 -19.16 27.89 17.37
C PRO A 340 -18.63 28.42 16.02
N GLU A 341 -17.48 27.91 15.57
CA GLU A 341 -16.92 28.18 14.25
C GLU A 341 -17.70 27.48 13.13
N PHE A 342 -18.44 26.40 13.41
CA PHE A 342 -19.18 25.63 12.41
C PHE A 342 -20.33 26.40 11.77
N PRO A 343 -21.24 27.07 12.52
CA PRO A 343 -22.26 27.92 11.90
C PRO A 343 -21.69 29.07 11.06
N LEU A 344 -20.56 29.65 11.47
CA LEU A 344 -19.89 30.73 10.74
C LEU A 344 -19.31 30.21 9.42
N GLY A 345 -18.60 29.09 9.47
CA GLY A 345 -18.11 28.40 8.28
C GLY A 345 -19.25 27.99 7.35
N LEU A 346 -20.37 27.51 7.89
CA LEU A 346 -21.52 27.08 7.09
C LEU A 346 -22.19 28.24 6.34
N ARG A 347 -22.31 29.42 6.96
CA ARG A 347 -22.81 30.61 6.27
C ARG A 347 -21.92 30.99 5.07
N GLU A 348 -20.61 30.92 5.26
CA GLU A 348 -19.64 31.16 4.19
C GLU A 348 -19.77 30.10 3.09
N VAL A 349 -19.93 28.83 3.45
CA VAL A 349 -20.16 27.72 2.49
C VAL A 349 -21.43 27.94 1.68
N LEU A 350 -22.55 28.28 2.31
CA LEU A 350 -23.81 28.55 1.60
C LEU A 350 -23.70 29.78 0.69
N SER A 351 -22.99 30.82 1.13
CA SER A 351 -22.71 31.99 0.28
C SER A 351 -21.86 31.63 -0.94
N ARG A 352 -20.83 30.80 -0.75
CA ARG A 352 -20.00 30.29 -1.86
C ARG A 352 -20.77 29.36 -2.78
N LEU A 353 -21.67 28.52 -2.25
CA LEU A 353 -22.52 27.63 -3.02
C LEU A 353 -23.46 28.44 -3.93
N GLY A 354 -24.10 29.49 -3.41
CA GLY A 354 -24.92 30.39 -4.21
C GLY A 354 -24.16 30.97 -5.40
N LYS A 355 -22.96 31.51 -5.16
CA LYS A 355 -22.08 32.03 -6.24
C LYS A 355 -21.63 30.94 -7.21
N GLY A 356 -21.30 29.76 -6.68
CA GLY A 356 -20.87 28.62 -7.48
C GLY A 356 -21.96 28.12 -8.42
N LEU A 357 -23.22 28.12 -8.01
CA LEU A 357 -24.35 27.73 -8.87
C LEU A 357 -24.59 28.71 -10.04
N ASP A 358 -24.18 29.96 -9.91
CA ASP A 358 -24.29 30.98 -10.96
C ASP A 358 -23.08 31.00 -11.90
N GLU A 359 -21.87 30.72 -11.38
CA GLU A 359 -20.59 30.86 -12.10
C GLU A 359 -19.99 29.52 -12.59
N THR A 360 -20.63 28.38 -12.30
CA THR A 360 -20.13 27.05 -12.72
C THR A 360 -20.37 26.76 -14.19
N SER A 361 -19.47 25.98 -14.78
CA SER A 361 -19.64 25.45 -16.14
C SER A 361 -20.75 24.38 -16.22
N ASP A 362 -20.90 23.55 -15.17
CA ASP A 362 -21.91 22.50 -15.09
C ASP A 362 -22.60 22.52 -13.71
N LYS A 363 -23.76 23.15 -13.70
CA LYS A 363 -24.59 23.32 -12.51
C LYS A 363 -25.08 21.98 -11.94
N ALA A 364 -25.49 21.04 -12.80
CA ALA A 364 -26.04 19.76 -12.37
C ALA A 364 -24.97 18.88 -11.69
N ALA A 365 -23.72 18.92 -12.20
CA ALA A 365 -22.61 18.23 -11.55
C ALA A 365 -22.25 18.84 -10.19
N LEU A 366 -22.28 20.17 -10.06
CA LEU A 366 -22.04 20.84 -8.77
C LEU A 366 -23.16 20.54 -7.76
N GLU A 367 -24.42 20.55 -8.19
CA GLU A 367 -25.59 20.19 -7.37
C GLU A 367 -25.45 18.77 -6.83
N SER A 368 -25.16 17.79 -7.71
CA SER A 368 -24.98 16.39 -7.30
C SER A 368 -23.85 16.23 -6.26
N LYS A 369 -22.69 16.85 -6.49
CA LYS A 369 -21.56 16.80 -5.53
C LYS A 369 -21.90 17.48 -4.21
N SER A 370 -22.59 18.61 -4.26
CA SER A 370 -23.02 19.37 -3.07
C SER A 370 -24.07 18.59 -2.27
N LEU A 371 -25.00 17.90 -2.93
CA LEU A 371 -25.99 17.04 -2.30
C LEU A 371 -25.35 15.89 -1.52
N VAL A 372 -24.37 15.19 -2.14
CA VAL A 372 -23.63 14.12 -1.45
C VAL A 372 -22.93 14.67 -0.19
N TRP A 373 -22.32 15.85 -0.30
CA TRP A 373 -21.70 16.49 0.86
C TRP A 373 -22.71 16.87 1.96
N ILE A 374 -23.84 17.48 1.60
CA ILE A 374 -24.90 17.84 2.55
C ILE A 374 -25.44 16.59 3.26
N GLU A 375 -25.68 15.51 2.53
CA GLU A 375 -26.14 14.24 3.11
C GLU A 375 -25.13 13.66 4.12
N LEU A 376 -23.83 13.72 3.82
CA LEU A 376 -22.79 13.30 4.75
C LEU A 376 -22.77 14.14 6.03
N VAL A 377 -23.04 15.45 5.93
CA VAL A 377 -23.14 16.33 7.10
C VAL A 377 -24.41 16.05 7.90
N LEU A 378 -25.55 15.78 7.25
CA LEU A 378 -26.81 15.46 7.92
C LEU A 378 -26.76 14.16 8.74
N LEU A 379 -25.88 13.21 8.37
CA LEU A 379 -25.65 11.98 9.12
C LEU A 379 -24.99 12.19 10.50
N PHE A 380 -24.44 13.37 10.80
CA PHE A 380 -23.84 13.65 12.11
C PHE A 380 -24.91 13.73 13.21
N LYS A 381 -24.73 12.94 14.28
CA LYS A 381 -25.69 12.77 15.39
C LYS A 381 -25.75 13.92 16.41
N GLY A 382 -24.96 14.98 16.25
CA GLY A 382 -24.88 16.13 17.16
C GLY A 382 -25.23 17.48 16.52
N LEU A 383 -25.81 17.47 15.32
CA LEU A 383 -26.09 18.69 14.58
C LEU A 383 -27.26 19.47 15.21
N ASP A 384 -27.08 20.78 15.37
CA ASP A 384 -28.13 21.70 15.80
C ASP A 384 -29.38 21.61 14.88
N GLU A 385 -30.57 21.68 15.47
CA GLU A 385 -31.84 21.51 14.77
C GLU A 385 -32.08 22.62 13.73
N GLY A 386 -31.63 23.85 14.01
CA GLY A 386 -31.69 24.96 13.07
C GLY A 386 -30.75 24.76 11.88
N ILE A 387 -29.54 24.27 12.13
CA ILE A 387 -28.58 23.91 11.07
C ILE A 387 -29.11 22.78 10.19
N ARG A 388 -29.69 21.74 10.80
CA ARG A 388 -30.31 20.62 10.07
C ARG A 388 -31.41 21.13 9.14
N THR A 389 -32.31 21.98 9.65
CA THR A 389 -33.41 22.55 8.86
C THR A 389 -32.91 23.36 7.67
N VAL A 390 -31.84 24.15 7.85
CA VAL A 390 -31.23 24.93 6.75
C VAL A 390 -30.62 24.02 5.69
N LEU A 391 -29.92 22.96 6.10
CA LEU A 391 -29.33 21.99 5.17
C LEU A 391 -30.39 21.16 4.43
N GLU A 392 -31.48 20.78 5.10
CA GLU A 392 -32.63 20.10 4.47
C GLU A 392 -33.32 21.02 3.46
N HIS A 393 -33.58 22.28 3.80
CA HIS A 393 -34.13 23.25 2.84
C HIS A 393 -33.19 23.49 1.66
N THR A 394 -31.87 23.56 1.91
CA THR A 394 -30.87 23.71 0.83
C THR A 394 -30.85 22.46 -0.05
N LYS A 395 -30.98 21.27 0.54
CA LYS A 395 -31.11 20.00 -0.20
C LYS A 395 -32.34 20.02 -1.11
N ASP A 396 -33.49 20.40 -0.61
CA ASP A 396 -34.74 20.46 -1.39
C ASP A 396 -34.63 21.48 -2.53
N GLN A 397 -33.96 22.62 -2.29
CA GLN A 397 -33.69 23.62 -3.33
C GLN A 397 -32.74 23.16 -4.44
N LEU A 398 -31.80 22.26 -4.14
CA LEU A 398 -30.87 21.69 -5.13
C LEU A 398 -31.48 20.49 -5.88
N GLN A 399 -32.57 19.91 -5.37
CA GLN A 399 -33.30 18.80 -6.01
C GLN A 399 -34.47 19.25 -6.88
N SER A 400 -34.94 20.49 -6.67
CA SER A 400 -36.00 21.14 -7.46
C SER A 400 -35.44 21.84 -8.69
#